data_AF-A0A7V9M2U6-F1
#
_entry.id   AF-A0A7V9M2U6-F1
#
_cell.length_a   1.000
_cell.length_b   1.000
_cell.length_c   1.000
_cell.angle_alpha   90.00
_cell.angle_beta   90.00
_cell.angle_gamma   90.00
#
_symmetry.space_group_name_H-M   'P 1'
#
loop_
_entity.id
_entity.type
_entity.pdbx_description
1 polymer ?
#
loop_
_entity_poly.entity_id
_entity_poly.type
_entity_poly.pdbx_seq_one_letter_code
_entity_poly.pdbx_strand_id
1 'polypeptide(L)'
;MITDQEKLFIDYWVKNRDKQKRSFYQLAIGLTVGLVFALPILLSVLFHDWYKRMSFISNAQITVIMIGILGIIVFFALFRMRFKWEANEQLYKELKYKEQIQ
;
A
#
# COMPACT_ATOMS: atom_id res chain seq x y z
N MET A 1 -15.76 -20.90 -20.89
CA MET A 1 -16.98 -20.13 -20.61
C MET A 1 -16.66 -19.18 -19.49
N ILE A 2 -17.07 -17.92 -19.59
CA ILE A 2 -16.91 -16.97 -18.48
C ILE A 2 -17.98 -17.28 -17.44
N THR A 3 -17.56 -17.40 -16.19
CA THR A 3 -18.43 -17.65 -15.03
C THR A 3 -19.18 -16.38 -14.63
N ASP A 4 -20.30 -16.53 -13.91
CA ASP A 4 -21.08 -15.38 -13.45
C ASP A 4 -20.27 -14.45 -12.53
N GLN A 5 -19.34 -15.00 -11.75
CA GLN A 5 -18.42 -14.22 -10.91
C GLN A 5 -17.46 -13.35 -11.73
N GLU A 6 -16.90 -13.90 -12.83
CA GLU A 6 -16.02 -13.16 -13.73
C GLU A 6 -16.79 -12.03 -14.45
N LYS A 7 -18.05 -12.25 -14.85
CA LYS A 7 -18.91 -11.18 -15.41
C LYS A 7 -19.17 -10.06 -14.40
N LEU A 8 -19.50 -10.40 -13.16
CA LEU A 8 -19.70 -9.43 -12.09
C LEU A 8 -18.44 -8.59 -11.84
N PHE A 9 -17.26 -9.22 -11.90
CA PHE A 9 -15.98 -8.51 -11.81
C PHE A 9 -15.79 -7.54 -12.98
N ILE A 10 -16.03 -7.97 -14.22
CA ILE A 10 -15.93 -7.13 -15.42
C ILE A 10 -16.82 -5.87 -15.29
N ASP A 11 -18.10 -6.06 -14.94
CA ASP A 11 -19.07 -4.95 -14.81
C ASP A 11 -18.69 -3.98 -13.69
N TYR A 12 -18.22 -4.51 -12.56
CA TYR A 12 -17.69 -3.70 -11.47
C TYR A 12 -16.45 -2.92 -11.91
N TRP A 13 -15.48 -3.58 -12.54
CA TRP A 13 -14.20 -2.99 -12.89
C TRP A 13 -14.37 -1.88 -13.93
N VAL A 14 -15.22 -2.06 -14.94
CA VAL A 14 -15.50 -1.03 -15.95
C VAL A 14 -16.05 0.24 -15.31
N LYS A 15 -16.95 0.13 -14.32
CA LYS A 15 -17.55 1.28 -13.63
C LYS A 15 -16.61 1.94 -12.63
N ASN A 16 -15.67 1.19 -12.06
CA ASN A 16 -14.83 1.65 -10.96
C ASN A 16 -13.35 1.89 -11.32
N ARG A 17 -12.86 1.48 -12.49
CA ARG A 17 -11.44 1.62 -12.93
C ARG A 17 -10.90 3.04 -12.82
N ASP A 18 -11.67 4.03 -13.25
CA ASP A 18 -11.25 5.44 -13.28
C ASP A 18 -11.32 6.08 -11.90
N LYS A 19 -12.30 5.67 -11.08
CA LYS A 19 -12.40 6.08 -9.69
C LYS A 19 -11.26 5.48 -8.87
N GLN A 20 -10.95 4.19 -9.02
CA GLN A 20 -9.83 3.55 -8.34
C GLN A 20 -8.46 4.07 -8.78
N LYS A 21 -8.34 4.57 -10.02
CA LYS A 21 -7.14 5.28 -10.49
C LYS A 21 -6.93 6.63 -9.76
N ARG A 22 -7.98 7.26 -9.24
CA ARG A 22 -7.95 8.57 -8.56
C ARG A 22 -8.17 8.52 -7.04
N SER A 23 -8.71 7.43 -6.48
CA SER A 23 -9.23 7.44 -5.11
C SER A 23 -8.16 7.26 -4.02
N PHE A 24 -8.15 8.23 -3.10
CA PHE A 24 -7.50 8.29 -1.78
C PHE A 24 -7.81 7.13 -0.80
N TYR A 25 -8.56 6.10 -1.20
CA TYR A 25 -8.99 4.98 -0.34
C TYR A 25 -7.82 4.09 0.17
N GLN A 26 -6.58 4.41 -0.21
CA GLN A 26 -5.37 3.65 0.10
C GLN A 26 -4.56 4.18 1.26
N LEU A 27 -4.83 5.39 1.76
CA LEU A 27 -4.19 5.87 2.99
C LEU A 27 -4.48 4.91 4.15
N ALA A 28 -5.68 4.34 4.19
CA ALA A 28 -6.10 3.43 5.26
C ALA A 28 -5.34 2.09 5.30
N ILE A 29 -4.93 1.52 4.15
CA ILE A 29 -4.24 0.21 4.12
C ILE A 29 -2.71 0.37 4.05
N GLY A 30 -2.21 1.48 3.47
CA GLY A 30 -0.80 1.84 3.57
C GLY A 30 -0.35 2.05 5.03
N LEU A 31 -1.27 2.55 5.87
CA LEU A 31 -1.08 2.71 7.31
C LEU A 31 -0.77 1.39 8.02
N THR A 32 -1.40 0.28 7.63
CA THR A 32 -1.20 -1.01 8.32
C THR A 32 0.22 -1.55 8.11
N VAL A 33 0.73 -1.51 6.87
CA VAL A 33 2.11 -1.91 6.57
C VAL A 33 3.09 -0.91 7.17
N GLY A 34 2.80 0.38 7.06
CA GLY A 34 3.56 1.44 7.69
C GLY A 34 3.71 1.25 9.19
N LEU A 35 2.64 0.86 9.89
CA LEU A 35 2.64 0.54 11.31
C LEU A 35 3.55 -0.65 11.63
N VAL A 36 3.53 -1.74 10.86
CA VAL A 36 4.40 -2.90 11.12
C VAL A 36 5.88 -2.51 11.11
N PHE A 37 6.29 -1.58 10.24
CA PHE A 37 7.68 -1.10 10.18
C PHE A 37 7.98 0.05 11.14
N ALA A 38 7.03 0.96 11.36
CA ALA A 38 7.21 2.12 12.23
C ALA A 38 7.18 1.74 13.71
N LEU A 39 6.40 0.73 14.08
CA LEU A 39 6.13 0.38 15.48
C LEU A 39 7.37 -0.12 16.23
N PRO A 40 8.23 -1.02 15.68
CA PRO A 40 9.50 -1.36 16.30
C PRO A 40 10.44 -0.17 16.47
N ILE A 41 10.45 0.75 15.50
CA ILE A 41 11.31 1.94 15.53
C ILE A 41 10.80 2.93 16.60
N LEU A 42 9.48 3.17 16.63
CA LEU A 42 8.83 4.02 17.64
C LEU A 42 9.04 3.45 19.05
N LEU A 43 8.87 2.14 19.24
CA LEU A 43 9.17 1.50 20.52
C LEU A 43 10.64 1.70 20.90
N SER A 44 11.57 1.52 19.96
CA SER A 44 13.01 1.69 20.23
C SER A 44 13.37 3.13 20.63
N VAL A 45 12.72 4.13 20.04
CA VAL A 45 12.94 5.56 20.36
C VAL A 45 12.25 5.96 21.66
N LEU A 46 11.01 5.52 21.89
CA LEU A 46 10.24 5.86 23.10
C LEU A 46 10.80 5.18 24.35
N PHE A 47 11.33 3.96 24.21
CA PHE A 47 12.00 3.21 25.28
C PHE A 47 13.52 3.30 25.17
N HIS A 48 14.05 4.47 24.74
CA HIS A 48 15.48 4.76 24.59
C HIS A 48 16.33 4.33 25.81
N ASP A 49 15.79 4.45 27.03
CA ASP A 49 16.51 4.14 28.28
C ASP A 49 16.56 2.64 28.63
N TRP A 50 15.91 1.77 27.83
CA TRP A 50 15.96 0.32 28.02
C TRP A 50 17.37 -0.24 27.88
N TYR A 51 18.21 0.36 27.04
CA TYR A 51 19.54 -0.14 26.74
C TYR A 51 20.63 0.81 27.25
N LYS A 52 21.32 0.42 28.32
CA LYS A 52 22.39 1.23 28.96
C LYS A 52 23.56 1.65 28.06
N ARG A 53 23.72 1.05 26.88
CA ARG A 53 24.77 1.40 25.89
C ARG A 53 24.22 2.13 24.67
N MET A 54 22.97 2.57 24.71
CA MET A 54 22.39 3.37 23.62
C MET A 54 23.15 4.69 23.54
N SER A 55 23.64 5.04 22.35
CA SER A 55 24.19 6.38 22.10
C SER A 55 23.06 7.41 22.21
N PHE A 56 23.34 8.55 22.85
CA PHE A 56 22.39 9.67 22.90
C PHE A 56 21.93 10.02 21.49
N ILE A 57 20.61 9.95 21.27
CA ILE A 57 19.99 10.34 20.00
C ILE A 57 19.55 11.80 20.12
N SER A 58 20.05 12.67 19.24
CA SER A 58 19.65 14.07 19.25
C SER A 58 18.27 14.28 18.63
N ASN A 59 17.59 15.37 18.99
CA ASN A 59 16.30 15.74 18.40
C ASN A 59 16.35 15.82 16.86
N ALA A 60 17.49 16.25 16.31
CA ALA A 60 17.72 16.30 14.87
C ALA A 60 17.71 14.90 14.24
N GLN A 61 18.38 13.93 14.87
CA GLN A 61 18.38 12.53 14.41
C GLN A 61 16.99 11.90 14.49
N ILE A 62 16.24 12.15 15.57
CA ILE A 62 14.84 11.70 15.70
C ILE A 62 13.99 12.26 14.55
N THR A 63 14.17 13.55 14.22
CA THR A 63 13.44 14.20 13.13
C THR A 63 13.73 13.55 11.78
N VAL A 64 15.01 13.26 11.50
CA VAL A 64 15.41 12.57 10.26
C VAL A 64 14.83 11.16 10.19
N ILE A 65 14.84 10.41 11.30
CA ILE A 65 14.25 9.07 11.38
C ILE A 65 12.74 9.13 11.08
N MET A 66 12.03 10.09 11.68
CA MET A 66 10.59 10.28 11.45
C MET A 66 10.26 10.62 10.00
N ILE A 67 11.04 11.50 9.36
CA ILE A 67 10.89 11.80 7.93
C ILE A 67 11.15 10.56 7.08
N GLY A 68 12.17 9.76 7.42
CA GLY A 68 12.46 8.50 6.74
C GLY A 68 11.30 7.51 6.81
N ILE A 69 10.72 7.32 8.01
CA ILE A 69 9.54 6.47 8.20
C ILE A 69 8.38 6.97 7.35
N LEU A 70 8.07 8.27 7.39
CA LEU A 70 7.00 8.85 6.58
C LEU A 70 7.23 8.63 5.08
N GLY A 71 8.47 8.81 4.61
CA GLY A 71 8.85 8.55 3.22
C GLY A 71 8.60 7.09 2.80
N ILE A 72 8.97 6.13 3.65
CA ILE A 72 8.74 4.70 3.41
C ILE A 72 7.23 4.39 3.35
N ILE A 73 6.44 4.94 4.28
CA ILE A 73 4.98 4.74 4.33
C ILE A 73 4.34 5.26 3.03
N VAL A 74 4.70 6.47 2.62
CA VAL A 74 4.17 7.09 1.39
C VAL A 74 4.59 6.28 0.17
N PHE A 75 5.86 5.89 0.08
CA PHE A 75 6.37 5.08 -1.03
C PHE A 75 5.61 3.75 -1.16
N PHE A 76 5.46 3.00 -0.07
CA PHE A 76 4.74 1.73 -0.08
C PHE A 76 3.25 1.91 -0.43
N ALA A 77 2.61 2.96 0.09
CA ALA A 77 1.21 3.24 -0.23
C ALA A 77 1.02 3.50 -1.73
N LEU A 78 1.89 4.33 -2.34
CA LEU A 78 1.85 4.65 -3.76
C LEU A 78 2.18 3.44 -4.64
N PHE A 79 3.21 2.66 -4.27
CA PHE A 79 3.62 1.52 -5.07
C PHE A 79 2.58 0.40 -5.05
N ARG A 80 2.04 0.08 -3.86
CA ARG A 80 1.00 -0.93 -3.70
C ARG A 80 -0.29 -0.55 -4.44
N MET A 81 -0.65 0.74 -4.47
CA MET A 81 -1.76 1.24 -5.29
C MET A 81 -1.59 0.82 -6.73
N ARG A 82 -0.45 1.24 -7.31
CA ARG A 82 -0.19 1.09 -8.73
C ARG A 82 -0.19 -0.38 -9.09
N PHE A 83 0.49 -1.19 -8.30
CA PHE A 83 0.57 -2.64 -8.50
C PHE A 83 -0.81 -3.31 -8.46
N LYS A 84 -1.65 -2.98 -7.47
CA LYS A 84 -3.00 -3.56 -7.36
C LYS A 84 -3.88 -3.16 -8.55
N TRP A 85 -3.81 -1.90 -8.97
CA TRP A 85 -4.56 -1.42 -10.13
C TRP A 85 -4.11 -2.11 -11.41
N GLU A 86 -2.79 -2.22 -11.63
CA GLU A 86 -2.22 -2.91 -12.79
C GLU A 86 -2.62 -4.39 -12.83
N ALA A 87 -2.60 -5.08 -11.69
CA ALA A 87 -3.02 -6.49 -11.59
C ALA A 87 -4.50 -6.69 -11.95
N ASN A 88 -5.39 -5.83 -11.45
CA ASN A 88 -6.82 -5.89 -11.79
C ASN A 88 -7.09 -5.53 -13.26
N GLU A 89 -6.36 -4.56 -13.82
CA GLU A 89 -6.47 -4.21 -15.24
C GLU A 89 -5.98 -5.35 -16.14
N GLN A 90 -4.93 -6.07 -15.73
CA GLN A 90 -4.46 -7.26 -16.44
C GLN A 90 -5.51 -8.38 -16.40
N LEU A 91 -6.07 -8.69 -15.23
CA LEU A 91 -7.14 -9.68 -15.09
C LEU A 91 -8.35 -9.32 -15.97
N TYR A 92 -8.74 -8.04 -16.01
CA TYR A 92 -9.82 -7.57 -16.88
C TYR A 92 -9.53 -7.85 -18.37
N LYS A 93 -8.31 -7.60 -18.85
CA LYS A 93 -7.91 -7.87 -20.23
C LYS A 93 -7.91 -9.36 -20.56
N GLU A 94 -7.41 -10.19 -19.64
CA GLU A 94 -7.41 -11.65 -19.78
C GLU A 94 -8.84 -12.20 -19.89
N LEU A 95 -9.76 -11.71 -19.06
CA LEU A 95 -11.16 -12.10 -19.12
C LEU A 95 -11.85 -11.63 -20.40
N LYS A 96 -11.57 -10.41 -20.87
CA LYS A 96 -12.10 -9.91 -22.15
C LYS A 96 -11.60 -10.70 -23.34
N TYR A 97 -10.32 -11.09 -23.34
CA TYR A 97 -9.77 -11.94 -24.38
C TYR A 97 -10.42 -13.34 -24.40
N LYS A 98 -10.65 -13.92 -23.22
CA LYS A 98 -11.38 -15.18 -23.04
C LYS A 98 -12.83 -15.09 -23.54
N GLU A 99 -13.46 -13.91 -23.47
CA GLU A 99 -14.81 -13.64 -24.02
C GLU A 99 -14.81 -13.64 -25.56
N GLN A 100 -13.72 -13.18 -26.19
CA GLN A 100 -13.64 -13.01 -27.65
C GLN A 100 -13.28 -14.28 -28.42
N ILE A 101 -12.54 -15.20 -27.79
CA ILE A 101 -12.10 -16.46 -28.43
C ILE A 101 -13.18 -17.54 -28.39
N GLN A 102 -14.21 -17.34 -27.57
CA GLN A 102 -15.22 -18.32 -27.27
C GLN A 102 -16.55 -17.98 -27.92
#